data_AF-A0AAE4C6I6-F1
#
_entry.id   AF-A0AAE4C6I6-F1
#
_cell.length_a   1.000
_cell.length_b   1.000
_cell.length_c   1.000
_cell.angle_alpha   90.00
_cell.angle_beta   90.00
_cell.angle_gamma   90.00
#
_symmetry.space_group_name_H-M   'P 1'
#
loop_
_entity.id
_entity.type
_entity.pdbx_description
1 polymer ?
#
loop_
_entity_poly.entity_id
_entity_poly.type
_entity_poly.pdbx_seq_one_letter_code
_entity_poly.pdbx_strand_id
1 'polypeptide(L)'
;MRARYTAEEKRAAILAYHQVPYGRKGAWLREQPFSRHQLTSWRSAYFEGDLDRGLIPRDTASMPSNPARLPHLEKLLAAREQEIQDLKDQHAAQIAQLREEAQAHRTVSEALGKAIGMMHTMSEHSSDPTPRTNAPSTFYSANTTSSTPSVPSPDTPCEEP
;
A
#
# COMPACT_ATOMS: atom_id res chain seq x y z
N MET A 1 39.29 -13.37 -15.92
CA MET A 1 38.48 -12.14 -16.13
C MET A 1 37.02 -12.46 -15.86
N ARG A 2 36.34 -11.78 -14.92
CA ARG A 2 34.88 -11.93 -14.75
C ARG A 2 34.20 -11.07 -15.81
N ALA A 3 33.69 -11.68 -16.87
CA ALA A 3 32.79 -11.00 -17.80
C ALA A 3 31.57 -10.49 -17.01
N ARG A 4 31.25 -9.20 -17.14
CA ARG A 4 30.09 -8.59 -16.49
C ARG A 4 28.86 -8.86 -17.35
N TYR A 5 28.23 -10.01 -17.12
CA TYR A 5 26.94 -10.33 -17.73
C TYR A 5 25.83 -9.49 -17.09
N THR A 6 24.95 -8.93 -17.92
CA THR A 6 23.76 -8.18 -17.50
C THR A 6 22.67 -9.11 -16.95
N ALA A 7 21.63 -8.56 -16.29
CA ALA A 7 20.52 -9.37 -15.77
C ALA A 7 19.74 -10.06 -16.89
N GLU A 8 19.52 -9.37 -18.01
CA GLU A 8 18.81 -9.89 -19.18
C GLU A 8 19.57 -11.03 -19.86
N GLU A 9 20.89 -10.90 -20.05
CA GLU A 9 21.73 -11.95 -20.62
C GLU A 9 21.72 -13.22 -19.76
N LYS A 10 21.76 -13.07 -18.43
CA LYS A 10 21.67 -14.20 -17.51
C LYS A 10 20.32 -14.90 -17.61
N ARG A 11 19.22 -14.16 -17.75
CA ARG A 11 17.87 -14.72 -17.94
C ARG A 11 17.76 -15.49 -19.24
N ALA A 12 18.23 -14.90 -20.34
CA ALA A 12 18.23 -15.55 -21.64
C ALA A 12 19.02 -16.87 -21.60
N ALA A 13 20.19 -16.87 -20.95
CA ALA A 13 20.99 -18.08 -20.76
C ALA A 13 20.27 -19.16 -19.94
N ILE A 14 19.57 -18.79 -18.87
CA ILE A 14 18.79 -19.75 -18.06
C ILE A 14 17.62 -20.33 -18.86
N LEU A 15 16.85 -19.48 -19.55
CA LEU A 15 15.73 -19.93 -20.38
C LEU A 15 16.21 -20.88 -21.50
N ALA A 16 17.30 -20.54 -22.18
CA ALA A 16 17.92 -21.40 -23.19
C ALA A 16 18.36 -22.75 -22.59
N TYR A 17 18.96 -22.76 -21.39
CA TYR A 17 19.34 -23.99 -20.68
C TYR A 17 18.13 -24.88 -20.33
N HIS A 18 16.98 -24.28 -20.02
CA HIS A 18 15.74 -25.00 -19.71
C HIS A 18 15.08 -25.60 -20.95
N GLN A 19 15.26 -24.99 -22.13
CA GLN A 19 14.77 -25.51 -23.41
C GLN A 19 15.63 -26.68 -23.95
N VAL A 20 16.87 -26.83 -23.49
CA VAL A 20 17.76 -27.92 -23.96
C VAL A 20 17.24 -29.29 -23.48
N PRO A 21 17.07 -30.27 -24.39
CA PRO A 21 16.60 -31.60 -24.05
C PRO A 21 17.56 -32.35 -23.09
N TYR A 22 17.00 -33.27 -22.32
CA TYR A 22 17.75 -34.07 -21.36
C TYR A 22 18.93 -34.80 -22.03
N GLY A 23 20.08 -34.82 -21.37
CA GLY A 23 21.32 -35.40 -21.92
C GLY A 23 22.16 -34.48 -22.81
N ARG A 24 21.60 -33.40 -23.40
CA ARG A 24 22.37 -32.46 -24.26
C ARG A 24 22.90 -31.21 -23.54
N LYS A 25 22.51 -31.02 -22.28
CA LYS A 25 22.87 -29.85 -21.46
C LYS A 25 24.38 -29.66 -21.29
N GLY A 26 25.13 -30.75 -21.19
CA GLY A 26 26.59 -30.69 -21.08
C GLY A 26 27.28 -30.27 -22.38
N ALA A 27 26.76 -30.65 -23.55
CA ALA A 27 27.28 -30.22 -24.84
C ALA A 27 26.99 -28.72 -25.05
N TRP A 28 25.75 -28.31 -24.82
CA TRP A 28 25.35 -26.90 -24.89
C TRP A 28 26.20 -26.02 -23.97
N LEU A 29 26.46 -26.44 -22.73
CA LEU A 29 27.29 -25.69 -21.78
C LEU A 29 28.73 -25.47 -22.26
N ARG A 30 29.29 -26.33 -23.12
CA ARG A 30 30.64 -26.15 -23.66
C ARG A 30 30.71 -25.11 -24.78
N GLU A 31 29.58 -24.85 -25.44
CA GLU A 31 29.46 -23.85 -26.50
C GLU A 31 29.21 -22.44 -25.94
N GLN A 32 28.88 -22.33 -24.65
CA GLN A 32 28.57 -21.06 -24.01
C GLN A 32 29.82 -20.35 -23.47
N PRO A 33 29.83 -19.00 -23.45
CA PRO A 33 30.95 -18.21 -22.94
C PRO A 33 31.03 -18.17 -21.39
N PHE A 34 30.14 -18.87 -20.69
CA PHE A 34 30.07 -18.92 -19.23
C PHE A 34 30.20 -20.34 -18.69
N SER A 35 30.76 -20.45 -17.50
CA SER A 35 30.99 -21.73 -16.83
C SER A 35 29.71 -22.29 -16.19
N ARG A 36 29.69 -23.60 -15.97
CA ARG A 36 28.61 -24.29 -15.23
C ARG A 36 28.35 -23.67 -13.85
N HIS A 37 29.41 -23.27 -13.13
CA HIS A 37 29.29 -22.65 -11.81
C HIS A 37 28.59 -21.28 -11.87
N GLN A 38 28.87 -20.49 -12.91
CA GLN A 38 28.17 -19.22 -13.14
C GLN A 38 26.69 -19.45 -13.43
N LEU A 39 26.35 -20.42 -14.28
CA LEU A 39 24.96 -20.75 -14.56
C LEU A 39 24.22 -21.23 -13.31
N THR A 40 24.84 -22.07 -12.47
CA THR A 40 24.23 -22.52 -11.20
C THR A 40 23.95 -21.33 -10.27
N SER A 41 24.90 -20.41 -10.12
CA SER A 41 24.72 -19.19 -9.32
C SER A 41 23.60 -18.31 -9.86
N TRP A 42 23.53 -18.10 -11.18
CA TRP A 42 22.45 -17.33 -11.80
C TRP A 42 21.10 -18.01 -11.65
N ARG A 43 21.06 -19.35 -11.73
CA ARG A 43 19.83 -20.12 -11.56
C ARG A 43 19.28 -19.99 -10.14
N SER A 44 20.14 -20.03 -9.12
CA SER A 44 19.72 -19.75 -7.74
C SER A 44 19.19 -18.33 -7.60
N ALA A 45 19.89 -17.33 -8.12
CA ALA A 45 19.45 -15.93 -8.11
C ALA A 45 18.14 -15.69 -8.88
N TYR A 46 17.88 -16.44 -9.95
CA TYR A 46 16.63 -16.38 -10.71
C TYR A 46 15.44 -16.89 -9.89
N PHE A 47 15.60 -18.02 -9.18
CA PHE A 47 14.54 -18.59 -8.36
C PHE A 47 14.27 -17.81 -7.08
N GLU A 48 15.27 -17.10 -6.56
CA GLU A 48 15.11 -16.21 -5.39
C GLU A 48 14.52 -14.84 -5.76
N GLY A 49 14.39 -14.52 -7.05
CA GLY A 49 13.90 -13.22 -7.53
C GLY A 49 14.92 -12.10 -7.49
N ASP A 50 16.16 -12.42 -7.10
CA ASP A 50 17.26 -11.46 -6.92
C ASP A 50 17.98 -11.09 -8.23
N LEU A 51 17.73 -11.83 -9.31
CA LEU A 51 18.41 -11.63 -10.59
C LEU A 51 18.14 -10.27 -11.23
N ASP A 52 16.93 -9.72 -11.09
CA ASP A 52 16.58 -8.38 -11.61
C ASP A 52 17.06 -7.25 -10.72
N ARG A 53 17.18 -7.51 -9.41
CA ARG A 53 17.54 -6.48 -8.44
C ARG A 53 19.05 -6.28 -8.33
N GLY A 54 19.85 -7.05 -9.10
CA GLY A 54 21.31 -7.02 -9.06
C GLY A 54 21.90 -7.49 -7.73
N LEU A 55 21.08 -8.08 -6.85
CA LEU A 55 21.53 -8.63 -5.59
C LEU A 55 22.17 -9.99 -5.83
N ILE A 56 23.35 -10.18 -5.26
CA ILE A 56 24.02 -11.48 -5.21
C ILE A 56 23.34 -12.23 -4.06
N PRO A 57 22.75 -13.42 -4.31
CA PRO A 57 22.20 -14.25 -3.25
C PRO A 57 23.21 -14.39 -2.12
N ARG A 58 22.84 -13.93 -0.91
CA ARG A 58 23.54 -14.38 0.29
C ARG A 58 23.15 -15.83 0.49
N ASP A 59 24.11 -16.69 0.84
CA ASP A 59 24.02 -18.15 1.00
C ASP A 59 22.96 -18.65 2.01
N THR A 60 21.72 -18.17 1.99
CA THR A 60 20.66 -18.55 2.94
C THR A 60 19.70 -19.59 2.39
N ALA A 61 19.72 -19.86 1.08
CA ALA A 61 18.82 -20.84 0.47
C ALA A 61 19.58 -22.10 0.00
N SER A 62 19.92 -22.96 0.96
CA SER A 62 20.22 -24.38 0.69
C SER A 62 18.93 -25.14 0.35
N MET A 63 18.22 -24.71 -0.70
CA MET A 63 17.06 -25.42 -1.21
C MET A 63 17.29 -25.66 -2.70
N PRO A 64 17.50 -26.92 -3.14
CA PRO A 64 17.57 -27.19 -4.56
C PRO A 64 16.20 -26.85 -5.17
N SER A 65 16.15 -25.79 -5.98
CA SER A 65 15.02 -25.50 -6.87
C SER A 65 14.75 -26.76 -7.70
N ASN A 66 13.75 -27.52 -7.25
CA ASN A 66 13.26 -28.69 -7.92
C ASN A 66 12.32 -28.19 -9.02
N PRO A 67 12.67 -28.35 -10.32
CA PRO A 67 11.85 -27.88 -11.41
C PRO A 67 10.44 -28.51 -11.43
N ALA A 68 10.25 -29.67 -10.77
CA ALA A 68 8.93 -30.28 -10.60
C ALA A 68 8.00 -29.51 -9.65
N ARG A 69 8.53 -28.61 -8.82
CA ARG A 69 7.72 -27.75 -7.91
C ARG A 69 7.25 -26.45 -8.55
N LEU A 70 7.82 -26.04 -9.69
CA LEU A 70 7.42 -24.84 -10.41
C LEU A 70 5.92 -24.78 -10.77
N PRO A 71 5.30 -25.83 -11.36
CA PRO A 71 3.87 -25.77 -11.67
C PRO A 71 2.98 -25.68 -10.42
N HIS A 72 3.43 -26.19 -9.28
CA HIS A 72 2.70 -26.05 -8.02
C HIS A 72 2.80 -24.63 -7.46
N LEU A 73 3.98 -24.01 -7.54
CA LEU A 73 4.18 -22.61 -7.15
C LEU A 73 3.41 -21.65 -8.06
N GLU A 74 3.40 -21.88 -9.37
CA GLU A 74 2.61 -21.08 -10.32
C GLU A 74 1.11 -21.12 -9.98
N LYS A 75 0.56 -22.30 -9.64
CA LYS A 75 -0.82 -22.43 -9.20
C LYS A 75 -1.11 -21.67 -7.90
N LEU A 76 -0.19 -21.72 -6.93
CA LEU A 76 -0.34 -20.98 -5.68
C LEU A 76 -0.29 -19.47 -5.90
N LEU A 77 0.59 -19.00 -6.79
CA LEU A 77 0.67 -17.59 -7.16
C LEU A 77 -0.60 -17.13 -7.88
N ALA A 78 -1.10 -17.91 -8.83
CA ALA A 78 -2.34 -17.59 -9.54
C ALA A 78 -3.54 -17.52 -8.58
N ALA A 79 -3.64 -18.46 -7.62
CA ALA A 79 -4.70 -18.43 -6.62
C ALA A 79 -4.61 -17.19 -5.71
N ARG A 80 -3.39 -16.81 -5.29
CA ARG A 80 -3.16 -15.58 -4.52
C ARG A 80 -3.50 -14.32 -5.31
N GLU A 81 -3.15 -14.28 -6.59
CA GLU A 81 -3.45 -13.13 -7.45
C GLU A 81 -4.95 -12.96 -7.67
N GLN A 82 -5.69 -14.07 -7.79
CA GLN A 82 -7.16 -14.04 -7.80
C GLN A 82 -7.73 -13.49 -6.50
N GLU A 83 -7.27 -13.96 -5.33
CA GLU A 83 -7.72 -13.43 -4.03
C GLU A 83 -7.46 -11.92 -3.88
N ILE A 84 -6.28 -11.46 -4.34
CA ILE A 84 -5.94 -10.04 -4.34
C ILE A 84 -6.86 -9.26 -5.29
N GLN A 85 -7.20 -9.82 -6.45
CA GLN A 85 -8.08 -9.18 -7.41
C GLN A 85 -9.50 -9.07 -6.87
N ASP A 86 -10.03 -10.14 -6.26
CA ASP A 86 -11.35 -10.15 -5.63
C ASP A 86 -11.44 -9.09 -4.52
N LEU A 87 -10.40 -8.98 -3.69
CA LEU A 87 -10.32 -7.93 -2.65
C LEU A 87 -10.29 -6.53 -3.25
N LYS A 88 -9.54 -6.32 -4.33
CA LYS A 88 -9.51 -5.02 -5.04
C LYS A 88 -10.88 -4.66 -5.60
N ASP A 89 -11.57 -5.62 -6.19
CA ASP A 89 -12.90 -5.40 -6.78
C ASP A 89 -13.93 -5.07 -5.69
N GLN A 90 -13.88 -5.76 -4.55
CA GLN A 90 -14.69 -5.43 -3.37
C GLN A 90 -14.40 -4.02 -2.83
N HIS A 91 -13.11 -3.67 -2.70
CA HIS A 91 -12.71 -2.34 -2.24
C HIS A 91 -13.14 -1.24 -3.23
N ALA A 92 -13.03 -1.49 -4.53
CA ALA A 92 -13.47 -0.56 -5.56
C ALA A 92 -14.99 -0.31 -5.48
N ALA A 93 -15.78 -1.36 -5.25
CA ALA A 93 -17.22 -1.24 -5.04
C ALA A 93 -17.57 -0.40 -3.79
N GLN A 94 -16.88 -0.63 -2.67
CA GLN A 94 -17.07 0.15 -1.44
C GLN A 94 -16.72 1.63 -1.64
N ILE A 95 -15.60 1.92 -2.33
CA ILE A 95 -15.20 3.31 -2.63
C ILE A 95 -16.24 3.99 -3.51
N ALA A 96 -16.81 3.28 -4.49
CA ALA A 96 -17.87 3.81 -5.34
C ALA A 96 -19.13 4.19 -4.54
N GLN A 97 -19.59 3.31 -3.64
CA GLN A 97 -20.73 3.57 -2.76
C GLN A 97 -20.49 4.78 -1.86
N LEU A 98 -19.35 4.81 -1.15
CA LEU A 98 -19.01 5.93 -0.27
C LEU A 98 -18.90 7.26 -1.02
N ARG A 99 -18.43 7.22 -2.28
CA ARG A 99 -18.35 8.41 -3.12
C ARG A 99 -19.72 8.92 -3.54
N GLU A 100 -20.67 8.03 -3.84
CA GLU A 100 -22.05 8.40 -4.16
C GLU A 100 -22.74 9.05 -2.95
N GLU A 101 -22.61 8.45 -1.76
CA GLU A 101 -23.13 9.03 -0.52
C GLU A 101 -22.52 10.42 -0.25
N ALA A 102 -21.20 10.55 -0.39
CA ALA A 102 -20.51 11.83 -0.21
C ALA A 102 -20.98 12.89 -1.22
N GLN A 103 -21.30 12.50 -2.46
CA GLN A 103 -21.86 13.41 -3.48
C GLN A 103 -23.27 13.84 -3.12
N ALA A 104 -24.11 12.92 -2.63
CA ALA A 104 -25.46 13.25 -2.16
C ALA A 104 -25.40 14.27 -1.00
N HIS A 105 -24.54 14.02 -0.01
CA HIS A 105 -24.34 14.92 1.13
C HIS A 105 -23.84 16.30 0.67
N ARG A 106 -22.86 16.33 -0.24
CA ARG A 106 -22.31 17.58 -0.79
C ARG A 106 -23.38 18.42 -1.50
N THR A 107 -24.26 17.76 -2.25
CA THR A 107 -25.36 18.42 -2.97
C THR A 107 -26.34 19.09 -2.01
N VAL A 108 -26.71 18.39 -0.92
CA VAL A 108 -27.57 18.95 0.13
C VAL A 108 -26.90 20.13 0.83
N SER A 109 -25.62 20.01 1.20
CA SER A 109 -24.87 21.11 1.82
C SER A 109 -24.75 22.33 0.90
N GLU A 110 -24.55 22.12 -0.41
CA GLU A 110 -24.50 23.21 -1.38
C GLU A 110 -25.85 23.93 -1.51
N ALA A 111 -26.96 23.19 -1.55
CA ALA A 111 -28.30 23.77 -1.58
C ALA A 111 -28.59 24.59 -0.31
N LEU A 112 -28.21 24.08 0.86
CA LEU A 112 -28.34 24.80 2.13
C LEU A 112 -27.48 26.06 2.17
N GLY A 113 -26.22 25.98 1.72
CA GLY A 113 -25.34 27.15 1.62
C GLY A 113 -25.89 28.23 0.69
N LYS A 114 -26.46 27.83 -0.45
CA LYS A 114 -27.16 28.74 -1.39
C LYS A 114 -28.37 29.40 -0.75
N ALA A 115 -29.21 28.63 -0.02
CA ALA A 115 -30.38 29.17 0.67
C ALA A 115 -30.00 30.21 1.75
N ILE A 116 -28.98 29.90 2.55
CA ILE A 116 -28.45 30.85 3.57
C ILE A 116 -27.90 32.10 2.90
N GLY A 117 -27.13 31.95 1.81
CA GLY A 117 -26.63 33.08 1.03
C GLY A 117 -27.76 33.97 0.51
N MET A 118 -28.82 33.37 -0.05
CA MET A 118 -30.01 34.12 -0.48
C MET A 118 -30.67 34.84 0.70
N MET A 119 -30.88 34.18 1.84
CA MET A 119 -31.43 34.80 3.05
C MET A 119 -30.58 35.97 3.56
N HIS A 120 -29.25 35.85 3.51
CA HIS A 120 -28.35 36.94 3.89
C HIS A 120 -28.51 38.14 2.97
N THR A 121 -28.52 37.92 1.65
CA THR A 121 -28.69 39.02 0.67
C THR A 121 -30.04 39.74 0.81
N MET A 122 -31.12 38.99 1.12
CA MET A 122 -32.44 39.57 1.39
C MET A 122 -32.46 40.33 2.72
N SER A 123 -31.82 39.78 3.75
CA SER A 123 -31.68 40.45 5.05
C SER A 123 -30.91 41.76 4.95
N GLU A 124 -29.86 41.83 4.12
CA GLU A 124 -29.10 43.06 3.85
C GLU A 124 -29.91 44.07 3.01
N HIS A 125 -30.70 43.63 2.03
CA HIS A 125 -31.57 44.50 1.23
C HIS A 125 -32.78 45.05 1.99
N SER A 126 -33.30 44.32 2.98
CA SER A 126 -34.39 44.81 3.85
C SER A 126 -33.90 45.69 5.00
N SER A 127 -32.59 45.70 5.27
CA SER A 127 -31.99 46.49 6.34
C SER A 127 -31.55 47.86 5.79
N ASP A 128 -32.47 48.82 5.76
CA ASP A 128 -32.11 50.24 5.82
C ASP A 128 -31.21 50.43 7.06
N PRO A 129 -30.03 51.09 6.97
CA PRO A 129 -29.09 51.16 8.07
C PRO A 129 -29.65 52.02 9.20
N THR A 130 -30.40 51.42 10.11
CA THR A 130 -30.58 52.01 11.44
C THR A 130 -29.22 51.96 12.14
N PRO A 131 -28.67 53.11 12.56
CA PRO A 131 -27.37 53.13 13.22
C PRO A 131 -27.54 52.42 14.57
N ARG A 132 -26.77 51.36 14.81
CA ARG A 132 -26.64 50.79 16.16
C ARG A 132 -25.95 51.82 17.04
N THR A 133 -26.75 52.57 17.78
CA THR A 133 -26.31 53.44 18.86
C THR A 133 -25.66 52.60 19.96
N ASN A 134 -24.34 52.80 20.08
CA ASN A 134 -23.43 52.73 21.22
C ASN A 134 -23.82 51.89 22.46
N ALA A 135 -22.86 51.05 22.85
CA ALA A 135 -22.70 50.40 24.15
C ALA A 135 -22.70 51.39 25.34
N PRO A 136 -22.74 50.88 26.59
CA PRO A 136 -21.47 50.82 27.30
C PRO A 136 -21.24 49.54 28.12
N SER A 137 -19.95 49.24 28.28
CA SER A 137 -19.42 48.25 29.22
C SER A 137 -19.72 48.63 30.66
N THR A 138 -20.07 47.65 31.49
CA THR A 138 -19.94 47.75 32.95
C THR A 138 -19.02 46.66 33.46
N PHE A 139 -18.00 47.11 34.16
CA PHE A 139 -16.88 46.39 34.75
C PHE A 139 -17.24 45.84 36.16
N TYR A 140 -16.44 44.87 36.64
CA TYR A 140 -16.31 44.32 38.02
C TYR A 140 -17.41 43.37 38.55
N SER A 141 -17.15 42.31 39.34
CA SER A 141 -15.97 41.49 39.66
C SER A 141 -16.43 40.34 40.60
N ALA A 142 -15.69 39.22 40.54
CA ALA A 142 -15.36 38.27 41.61
C ALA A 142 -16.43 37.36 42.28
N ASN A 143 -16.22 36.05 42.13
CA ASN A 143 -16.02 35.16 43.28
C ASN A 143 -15.02 34.03 43.00
N THR A 144 -13.90 34.10 43.72
CA THR A 144 -12.89 33.08 44.04
C THR A 144 -13.60 31.79 44.51
N THR A 145 -13.14 30.56 44.26
CA THR A 145 -12.03 29.90 44.99
C THR A 145 -11.83 28.47 44.47
N SER A 146 -10.57 28.12 44.16
CA SER A 146 -9.84 26.83 44.32
C SER A 146 -10.62 25.49 44.32
N SER A 147 -10.22 24.38 43.69
CA SER A 147 -8.89 23.78 43.52
C SER A 147 -9.00 22.58 42.57
N THR A 148 -7.96 22.36 41.78
CA THR A 148 -7.61 21.10 41.10
C THR A 148 -7.13 20.06 42.12
N PRO A 149 -7.32 18.75 41.90
CA PRO A 149 -6.17 17.91 41.48
C PRO A 149 -6.55 16.78 40.50
N SER A 150 -5.77 16.60 39.43
CA SER A 150 -4.77 15.52 39.22
C SER A 150 -5.32 14.10 39.04
N VAL A 151 -5.13 13.58 37.83
CA VAL A 151 -5.13 12.14 37.47
C VAL A 151 -3.68 11.62 37.55
N PRO A 152 -3.43 10.37 37.97
CA PRO A 152 -2.99 9.33 37.01
C PRO A 152 -3.63 7.95 37.31
N SER A 153 -4.27 7.31 36.34
CA SER A 153 -3.79 6.17 35.52
C SER A 153 -3.68 4.78 36.21
N PRO A 154 -3.88 3.69 35.44
CA PRO A 154 -4.45 2.41 35.89
C PRO A 154 -3.40 1.30 36.05
N ASP A 155 -3.71 0.27 36.85
CA ASP A 155 -3.18 -1.11 36.88
C ASP A 155 -3.76 -1.75 38.17
N THR A 156 -4.18 -3.01 38.33
CA THR A 156 -4.07 -4.28 37.60
C THR A 156 -5.17 -5.24 38.16
N PRO A 157 -5.38 -6.44 37.60
CA PRO A 157 -6.52 -7.34 37.82
C PRO A 157 -6.29 -8.38 38.94
N CYS A 158 -7.37 -9.03 39.38
CA CYS A 158 -7.50 -10.48 39.73
C CYS A 158 -8.68 -10.71 40.67
N GLU A 159 -9.63 -11.57 40.31
CA GLU A 159 -10.14 -12.71 41.11
C GLU A 159 -11.50 -13.18 40.59
N GLU A 160 -11.55 -14.40 40.06
CA GLU A 160 -12.69 -15.33 40.17
C GLU A 160 -12.26 -16.72 39.67
N PRO A 161 -12.88 -17.80 40.13
CA PRO A 161 -12.89 -18.30 41.51
C PRO A 161 -12.05 -19.59 41.70
#